data_AF-Q0CG94-F1
#
_entry.id   AF-Q0CG94-F1
#
_cell.length_a   1.000
_cell.length_b   1.000
_cell.length_c   1.000
_cell.angle_alpha   90.00
_cell.angle_beta   90.00
_cell.angle_gamma   90.00
#
_symmetry.space_group_name_H-M   'P 1'
#
loop_
_entity.id
_entity.type
_entity.pdbx_description
1 polymer ?
#
loop_
_entity_poly.entity_id
_entity_poly.type
_entity_poly.pdbx_seq_one_letter_code
_entity_poly.pdbx_strand_id
1 'polypeptide(L)'
;MANFNGDDVHAPPNAPDTITILDQDAPLLHLMTIIRNVNTDHRDFCSAVEKVARRLVSTALNHVPIEPYTITTPINTTYQGVRFTKGVCGVSILRAGTSMEQVLRETWMGPLSFGKLLIQRDETTCRAEIYYSKLPPQITKDGKGNSLSS
;
A
#
# COMPACT_ATOMS: atom_id res chain seq x y z
N MET A 1 29.14 3.53 21.07
CA MET A 1 28.74 3.38 19.66
C MET A 1 27.83 2.16 19.63
N ALA A 2 26.51 2.34 19.52
CA ALA A 2 25.59 1.21 19.57
C ALA A 2 25.66 0.45 18.24
N ASN A 3 26.09 -0.81 18.29
CA ASN A 3 26.05 -1.72 17.13
C ASN A 3 24.58 -2.07 16.86
N PHE A 4 24.00 -1.47 15.82
CA PHE A 4 22.75 -1.93 15.23
C PHE A 4 23.08 -3.03 14.21
N ASN A 5 23.35 -4.25 14.70
CA ASN A 5 23.36 -5.40 13.78
C ASN A 5 21.92 -5.61 13.32
N GLY A 6 21.68 -5.52 12.02
CA GLY A 6 20.37 -5.69 11.37
C GLY A 6 19.83 -7.12 11.40
N ASP A 7 20.30 -7.97 12.31
CA ASP A 7 19.99 -9.40 12.37
C ASP A 7 18.80 -9.72 13.31
N ASP A 8 18.35 -8.77 14.14
CA ASP A 8 17.31 -9.01 15.16
C ASP A 8 15.87 -8.69 14.72
N VAL A 9 15.66 -8.37 13.44
CA VAL A 9 14.34 -8.02 12.89
C VAL A 9 13.86 -9.10 11.94
N HIS A 10 13.82 -10.33 12.44
CA HIS A 10 13.27 -11.45 11.71
C HIS A 10 11.75 -11.33 11.60
N ALA A 11 11.17 -11.80 10.49
CA ALA A 11 9.73 -12.01 10.39
C ALA A 11 9.24 -12.79 11.63
N PRO A 12 8.05 -12.49 12.19
CA PRO A 12 7.57 -13.27 13.31
C PRO A 12 7.58 -14.75 12.89
N PRO A 13 8.10 -15.66 13.72
CA PRO A 13 8.52 -17.01 13.31
C PRO A 13 7.40 -17.92 12.78
N ASN A 14 6.17 -17.41 12.64
CA ASN A 14 4.99 -18.08 12.10
C ASN A 14 4.15 -17.15 11.18
N ALA A 15 4.78 -16.19 10.49
CA ALA A 15 4.06 -15.37 9.52
C ALA A 15 3.56 -16.27 8.36
N PRO A 16 2.28 -16.20 7.96
CA PRO A 16 1.83 -16.90 6.77
C PRO A 16 2.55 -16.38 5.52
N ASP A 17 2.73 -17.25 4.51
CA ASP A 17 3.42 -16.96 3.24
C ASP A 17 2.82 -15.76 2.46
N THR A 18 1.64 -15.30 2.86
CA THR A 18 0.95 -14.14 2.30
C THR A 18 1.44 -12.80 2.85
N ILE A 19 2.38 -12.78 3.80
CA ILE A 19 2.91 -11.55 4.39
C ILE A 19 4.28 -11.23 3.81
N THR A 20 4.40 -10.06 3.20
CA THR A 20 5.68 -9.50 2.78
C THR A 20 6.10 -8.38 3.74
N ILE A 21 7.29 -8.52 4.32
CA ILE A 21 7.87 -7.53 5.23
C ILE A 21 8.86 -6.68 4.45
N LEU A 22 8.82 -5.36 4.65
CA LEU A 22 9.82 -4.46 4.07
C LEU A 22 11.21 -4.73 4.67
N ASP A 23 12.26 -4.65 3.86
CA ASP A 23 13.62 -4.81 4.37
C ASP A 23 13.91 -3.75 5.43
N GLN A 24 14.44 -4.19 6.56
CA GLN A 24 14.69 -3.35 7.73
C GLN A 24 16.07 -2.67 7.63
N ASP A 25 16.22 -1.82 6.62
CA ASP A 25 17.42 -1.03 6.39
C ASP A 25 17.49 0.19 7.31
N ALA A 26 18.70 0.74 7.47
CA ALA A 26 18.92 1.92 8.32
C ALA A 26 18.00 3.12 7.97
N PRO A 27 17.71 3.43 6.69
CA PRO A 27 16.73 4.46 6.35
C PRO A 27 15.32 4.18 6.89
N LEU A 28 14.79 2.96 6.75
CA LEU A 28 13.47 2.63 7.29
C LEU A 28 13.46 2.71 8.81
N LEU A 29 14.47 2.13 9.48
CA LEU A 29 14.55 2.19 10.94
C LEU A 29 14.64 3.63 11.45
N HIS A 30 15.36 4.50 10.75
CA HIS A 30 15.39 5.93 11.06
C HIS A 30 14.01 6.59 10.94
N LEU A 31 13.29 6.35 9.84
CA LEU A 31 11.93 6.87 9.65
C LEU A 31 10.96 6.34 10.72
N MET A 32 11.05 5.05 11.04
CA MET A 32 10.24 4.43 12.09
C MET A 32 10.57 5.00 13.48
N THR A 33 11.83 5.39 13.73
CA THR A 33 12.24 6.06 14.96
C THR A 33 11.57 7.44 15.07
N ILE A 34 11.55 8.21 13.98
CA ILE A 34 10.85 9.51 13.92
C ILE A 34 9.35 9.35 14.18
N ILE A 35 8.70 8.40 13.49
CA ILE A 35 7.25 8.16 13.61
C ILE A 35 6.85 7.76 15.04
N ARG A 36 7.70 7.02 15.74
CA ARG A 36 7.42 6.50 17.10
C ARG A 36 7.85 7.44 18.24
N ASN A 37 8.68 8.44 17.97
CA ASN A 37 9.13 9.36 19.01
C ASN A 37 8.00 10.36 19.36
N VAL A 38 7.61 10.39 20.64
CA VAL A 38 6.56 11.28 21.16
C VAL A 38 6.89 12.77 21.03
N ASN A 39 8.17 13.12 20.92
CA ASN A 39 8.63 14.50 20.79
C ASN A 39 8.75 14.96 19.34
N THR A 40 8.42 14.12 18.35
CA THR A 40 8.48 14.47 16.94
C THR A 40 7.42 15.50 16.60
N ASP A 41 7.82 16.56 15.91
CA ASP A 41 6.85 17.56 15.46
C ASP A 41 5.96 17.04 14.33
N HIS A 42 4.84 17.74 14.10
CA HIS A 42 3.87 17.31 13.10
C HIS A 42 4.45 17.24 11.67
N ARG A 43 5.34 18.17 11.30
CA ARG A 43 5.89 18.23 9.94
C ARG A 43 6.80 17.03 9.67
N ASP A 44 7.70 16.73 10.60
CA ASP A 44 8.63 15.61 10.49
C ASP A 44 7.90 14.28 10.57
N PHE A 45 6.87 14.18 11.41
CA PHE A 45 5.97 13.03 11.46
C PHE A 45 5.31 12.77 10.09
N CYS A 46 4.64 13.79 9.52
CA CYS A 46 3.98 13.66 8.22
C CYS A 46 4.98 13.26 7.12
N SER A 47 6.15 13.91 7.07
CA SER A 47 7.18 13.57 6.08
C SER A 47 7.69 12.14 6.22
N ALA A 48 7.90 11.68 7.46
CA ALA A 48 8.36 10.33 7.70
C ALA A 48 7.31 9.28 7.31
N VAL A 49 6.04 9.49 7.67
CA VAL A 49 4.93 8.62 7.29
C VAL A 49 4.79 8.53 5.77
N GLU A 50 4.88 9.65 5.05
CA GLU A 50 4.78 9.66 3.59
C GLU A 50 5.90 8.85 2.93
N LYS A 51 7.14 8.99 3.42
CA LYS A 51 8.29 8.22 2.92
C LYS A 51 8.12 6.71 3.16
N VAL A 52 7.67 6.33 4.35
CA VAL A 52 7.37 4.92 4.66
C VAL A 52 6.23 4.39 3.79
N ALA A 53 5.15 5.17 3.63
CA ALA A 53 4.02 4.80 2.78
C ALA A 53 4.45 4.59 1.32
N ARG A 54 5.36 5.41 0.79
CA ARG A 54 5.88 5.26 -0.59
C ARG A 54 6.62 3.95 -0.77
N ARG A 55 7.45 3.58 0.20
CA ARG A 55 8.15 2.29 0.19
C ARG A 55 7.17 1.12 0.27
N LEU A 56 6.19 1.20 1.20
CA LEU A 56 5.12 0.20 1.32
C LEU A 56 4.34 0.00 0.02
N VAL A 57 3.87 1.09 -0.59
CA VAL A 57 3.11 1.04 -1.84
C VAL A 57 3.95 0.48 -2.97
N SER A 58 5.20 0.92 -3.13
CA SER A 58 6.11 0.41 -4.16
C SER A 58 6.31 -1.10 -4.05
N THR A 59 6.57 -1.60 -2.83
CA THR A 59 6.69 -3.04 -2.60
C THR A 59 5.38 -3.78 -2.85
N ALA A 60 4.23 -3.21 -2.45
CA ALA A 60 2.92 -3.81 -2.69
C ALA A 60 2.60 -3.94 -4.20
N LEU A 61 3.05 -2.98 -5.02
CA LEU A 61 2.83 -2.99 -6.46
C LEU A 61 3.58 -4.12 -7.19
N ASN A 62 4.60 -4.72 -6.58
CA ASN A 62 5.29 -5.90 -7.13
C ASN A 62 4.37 -7.13 -7.22
N HIS A 63 3.24 -7.14 -6.49
CA HIS A 63 2.24 -8.20 -6.57
C HIS A 63 1.24 -8.01 -7.71
N VAL A 64 1.31 -6.90 -8.46
CA VAL A 64 0.44 -6.67 -9.61
C VAL A 64 0.92 -7.51 -10.79
N PRO A 65 0.04 -8.24 -11.49
CA PRO A 65 0.44 -9.13 -12.58
C PRO A 65 1.05 -8.37 -13.76
N ILE A 66 2.21 -8.83 -14.20
CA ILE A 66 2.98 -8.27 -15.32
C ILE A 66 3.02 -9.24 -16.51
N GLU A 67 3.27 -8.70 -17.70
CA GLU A 67 3.57 -9.48 -18.91
C GLU A 67 4.80 -8.92 -19.64
N PRO A 68 5.56 -9.76 -20.37
CA PRO A 68 6.67 -9.30 -21.19
C PRO A 68 6.22 -8.27 -22.23
N TYR A 69 7.00 -7.20 -22.40
CA TYR A 69 6.69 -6.15 -23.36
C TYR A 69 7.96 -5.57 -23.96
N THR A 70 8.09 -5.72 -25.28
CA THR A 70 9.25 -5.27 -26.03
C THR A 70 8.99 -3.91 -26.66
N ILE A 71 9.92 -2.97 -26.46
CA ILE A 71 9.86 -1.63 -27.06
C ILE A 71 11.11 -1.33 -27.87
N THR A 72 10.98 -0.43 -28.84
CA THR A 72 12.13 0.17 -29.55
C THR A 72 12.53 1.45 -28.83
N THR A 73 13.79 1.53 -28.41
CA THR A 73 14.33 2.72 -27.73
C THR A 73 14.57 3.86 -28.75
N PRO A 74 14.73 5.12 -28.28
CA PRO A 74 15.05 6.25 -29.17
C PRO A 74 16.35 6.08 -29.97
N ILE A 75 17.25 5.19 -29.53
CA ILE A 75 18.51 4.86 -30.24
C ILE A 75 18.35 3.64 -31.18
N ASN A 76 17.12 3.27 -31.53
CA ASN A 76 16.77 2.15 -32.41
C ASN A 76 17.26 0.77 -31.91
N THR A 77 17.39 0.59 -30.60
CA THR A 77 17.68 -0.72 -30.00
C THR A 77 16.41 -1.34 -29.42
N THR A 78 16.36 -2.67 -29.39
CA THR A 78 15.25 -3.40 -28.79
C THR A 78 15.48 -3.52 -27.27
N TYR A 79 14.50 -3.12 -26.47
CA TYR A 79 14.49 -3.31 -25.01
C TYR A 79 13.39 -4.30 -24.62
N GLN A 80 13.77 -5.39 -23.95
CA GLN A 80 12.85 -6.39 -23.42
C GLN A 80 12.46 -5.99 -22.00
N GLY A 81 11.32 -5.34 -21.86
CA GLY A 81 10.77 -4.91 -20.59
C GLY A 81 9.55 -5.72 -20.18
N VAL A 82 8.79 -5.14 -19.25
CA VAL A 82 7.51 -5.67 -18.77
C VAL A 82 6.49 -4.54 -18.72
N ARG A 83 5.21 -4.90 -18.75
CA ARG A 83 4.10 -3.96 -18.48
C ARG A 83 3.08 -4.61 -17.55
N PHE A 84 2.33 -3.78 -16.84
CA PHE A 84 1.23 -4.26 -16.01
C PHE A 84 0.02 -4.65 -16.86
N THR A 85 -0.62 -5.77 -16.52
CA THR A 85 -1.77 -6.32 -17.26
C THR A 85 -3.11 -5.81 -16.74
N LYS A 86 -3.15 -5.31 -15.50
CA LYS A 86 -4.37 -4.87 -14.83
C LYS A 86 -4.22 -3.46 -14.26
N GLY A 87 -5.34 -2.73 -14.19
CA GLY A 87 -5.44 -1.50 -13.42
C GLY A 87 -5.49 -1.79 -11.92
N VAL A 88 -5.17 -0.77 -11.11
CA VAL A 88 -5.21 -0.87 -9.65
C VAL A 88 -6.43 -0.13 -9.11
N CYS A 89 -7.09 -0.71 -8.10
CA CYS A 89 -8.13 -0.04 -7.34
C CYS A 89 -7.70 0.06 -5.88
N GLY A 90 -7.42 1.28 -5.40
CA GLY A 90 -7.14 1.53 -4.00
C GLY A 90 -8.44 1.69 -3.21
N VAL A 91 -8.62 0.94 -2.13
CA VAL A 91 -9.77 1.12 -1.22
C VAL A 91 -9.26 1.64 0.12
N SER A 92 -9.64 2.87 0.45
CA SER A 92 -9.19 3.53 1.68
C SER A 92 -10.23 3.43 2.78
N ILE A 93 -9.78 2.95 3.95
CA ILE A 93 -10.58 2.96 5.17
C ILE A 93 -10.40 4.31 5.86
N LEU A 94 -11.49 5.05 5.96
CA LEU A 94 -11.52 6.40 6.50
C LEU A 94 -11.35 6.40 8.02
N ARG A 95 -10.68 7.41 8.60
CA ARG A 95 -10.10 8.60 7.93
C ARG A 95 -8.62 8.47 7.58
N ALA A 96 -7.89 7.65 8.33
CA ALA A 96 -6.43 7.52 8.20
C ALA A 96 -5.99 6.99 6.83
N GLY A 97 -6.75 6.08 6.21
CA GLY A 97 -6.39 5.47 4.93
C GLY A 97 -6.36 6.44 3.74
N THR A 98 -6.88 7.67 3.89
CA THR A 98 -6.76 8.69 2.85
C THR A 98 -5.33 9.20 2.68
N SER A 99 -4.48 9.11 3.71
CA SER A 99 -3.07 9.54 3.60
C SER A 99 -2.29 8.74 2.56
N MET A 100 -2.65 7.47 2.36
CA MET A 100 -1.99 6.58 1.39
C MET A 100 -2.55 6.74 -0.03
N GLU A 101 -3.71 7.38 -0.23
CA GLU A 101 -4.30 7.56 -1.56
C GLU A 101 -3.39 8.40 -2.46
N GLN A 102 -2.82 9.46 -1.91
CA GLN A 102 -1.92 10.35 -2.65
C GLN A 102 -0.65 9.61 -3.08
N VAL A 103 -0.03 8.88 -2.16
CA VAL A 103 1.18 8.11 -2.43
C VAL A 103 0.95 7.06 -3.52
N LEU A 104 -0.20 6.36 -3.48
CA LEU A 104 -0.57 5.41 -4.53
C LEU A 104 -0.73 6.10 -5.89
N ARG A 105 -1.37 7.27 -5.92
CA ARG A 105 -1.56 8.05 -7.15
C ARG A 105 -0.25 8.50 -7.77
N GLU A 106 0.73 8.88 -6.95
CA GLU A 106 2.03 9.34 -7.43
C GLU A 106 2.94 8.19 -7.87
N THR A 107 2.79 7.01 -7.27
CA THR A 107 3.67 5.86 -7.54
C THR A 107 3.16 5.03 -8.72
N TRP A 108 1.85 4.96 -8.94
CA TRP A 108 1.25 4.14 -9.98
C TRP A 108 1.02 4.91 -11.29
N MET A 109 1.52 4.34 -12.40
CA MET A 109 1.46 4.97 -13.73
C MET A 109 0.32 4.44 -14.62
N GLY A 110 -0.44 3.43 -14.17
CA GLY A 110 -1.53 2.82 -14.94
C GLY A 110 -2.92 3.37 -14.58
N PRO A 111 -4.00 2.74 -15.09
CA PRO A 111 -5.37 3.05 -14.69
C PRO A 111 -5.55 2.88 -13.17
N LEU A 112 -6.08 3.90 -12.50
CA LEU A 112 -6.26 3.94 -11.05
C LEU A 112 -7.66 4.38 -10.68
N SER A 113 -8.33 3.59 -9.84
CA SER A 113 -9.61 3.93 -9.24
C SER A 113 -9.51 3.94 -7.71
N PHE A 114 -10.39 4.71 -7.05
CA PHE A 114 -10.43 4.79 -5.59
C PHE A 114 -11.83 4.45 -5.05
N GLY A 115 -11.86 3.58 -4.05
CA GLY A 115 -13.00 3.33 -3.19
C GLY A 115 -12.77 3.87 -1.78
N LYS A 116 -13.85 4.21 -1.08
CA LYS A 116 -13.79 4.70 0.31
C LYS A 116 -14.77 3.94 1.19
N LEU A 117 -14.30 3.51 2.34
CA LEU A 117 -15.10 2.85 3.37
C LEU A 117 -14.96 3.63 4.67
N LEU A 118 -16.08 3.96 5.33
CA LEU A 118 -16.08 4.45 6.70
C LEU A 118 -16.55 3.32 7.60
N ILE A 119 -15.67 2.90 8.49
CA ILE A 119 -15.96 1.91 9.51
C ILE A 119 -15.88 2.62 10.85
N GLN A 120 -16.92 2.47 11.66
CA GLN A 120 -16.94 2.98 13.02
C GLN A 120 -17.35 1.86 13.95
N ARG A 121 -16.74 1.87 15.14
CA ARG A 121 -17.03 0.91 16.19
C ARG A 121 -18.25 1.40 16.96
N ASP A 122 -19.25 0.53 17.10
CA ASP A 122 -20.32 0.74 18.05
C ASP A 122 -19.73 0.72 19.47
N GLU A 123 -19.95 1.79 20.23
CA GLU A 123 -19.41 2.00 21.57
C GLU A 123 -19.93 0.96 22.58
N THR A 124 -21.11 0.38 22.33
CA THR A 124 -21.74 -0.60 23.23
C THR A 124 -21.36 -2.03 22.87
N THR A 125 -21.55 -2.44 21.61
CA THR A 125 -21.30 -3.82 21.18
C THR A 125 -19.84 -4.09 20.80
N CYS A 126 -19.04 -3.03 20.66
CA CYS A 126 -17.66 -3.08 20.20
C CYS A 126 -17.50 -3.66 18.79
N ARG A 127 -18.58 -3.81 18.02
CA ARG A 127 -18.56 -4.35 16.66
C ARG A 127 -18.25 -3.24 15.66
N ALA A 128 -17.54 -3.62 14.60
CA ALA A 128 -17.29 -2.73 13.48
C ALA A 128 -18.52 -2.69 12.58
N GLU A 129 -19.09 -1.49 12.37
CA GLU A 129 -20.20 -1.26 11.45
C GLU A 129 -19.75 -0.39 10.28
N ILE A 130 -20.30 -0.66 9.10
CA ILE A 130 -20.02 0.09 7.87
C ILE A 130 -21.02 1.24 7.79
N TYR A 131 -20.55 2.46 8.04
CA TYR A 131 -21.37 3.67 8.00
C TYR A 131 -21.40 4.31 6.61
N TYR A 132 -20.36 4.08 5.80
CA TYR A 132 -20.29 4.60 4.44
C TYR A 132 -19.50 3.66 3.55
N SER A 133 -20.02 3.42 2.34
CA SER A 133 -19.33 2.67 1.31
C SER A 133 -19.54 3.32 -0.05
N LYS A 134 -18.43 3.68 -0.70
CA LYS A 134 -18.42 4.12 -2.09
C LYS A 134 -17.28 3.42 -2.81
N LEU A 135 -17.62 2.33 -3.49
CA LEU A 135 -16.68 1.53 -4.27
C LEU A 135 -16.88 1.78 -5.77
N PRO A 136 -15.83 1.70 -6.60
CA PRO A 136 -15.98 1.79 -8.04
C PRO A 136 -16.87 0.65 -8.57
N PRO A 137 -17.74 0.91 -9.56
CA PRO A 137 -18.71 -0.07 -10.07
C PRO A 137 -18.05 -1.31 -10.72
N GLN A 138 -16.75 -1.23 -11.03
CA GLN A 138 -16.01 -2.32 -11.67
C GLN A 138 -15.39 -3.31 -10.67
N ILE A 139 -15.46 -3.06 -9.35
CA ILE A 139 -14.85 -3.95 -8.34
C ILE A 139 -15.50 -5.34 -8.28
N THR A 140 -16.78 -5.42 -8.66
CA THR A 140 -17.60 -6.64 -8.53
C THR A 140 -17.37 -7.66 -9.65
N LYS A 141 -16.68 -7.29 -10.74
CA LYS A 141 -16.62 -8.11 -11.96
C LYS A 141 -15.48 -9.15 -12.00
N ASP A 142 -14.49 -9.03 -11.11
CA ASP A 142 -13.36 -9.99 -11.02
C ASP A 142 -13.63 -11.11 -9.98
N GLY A 143 -14.74 -11.04 -9.25
CA GLY A 143 -15.20 -12.12 -8.36
C GLY A 143 -16.36 -12.86 -9.01
N LYS A 144 -16.27 -14.19 -9.13
CA LYS A 144 -17.43 -15.04 -9.42
C LYS A 144 -18.62 -14.56 -8.58
N GLY A 145 -19.72 -14.25 -9.26
CA GLY A 145 -20.85 -13.57 -8.67
C GLY A 145 -21.45 -14.30 -7.47
N ASN A 146 -21.97 -13.53 -6.52
CA ASN A 146 -23.36 -13.70 -6.16
C ASN A 146 -23.96 -12.35 -5.78
N SER A 147 -25.11 -12.08 -6.37
CA SER A 147 -26.01 -10.98 -6.08
C SER A 147 -26.40 -10.96 -4.61
N LEU A 148 -26.29 -9.80 -3.96
CA LEU A 148 -27.12 -9.45 -2.81
C LEU A 148 -27.80 -8.13 -3.14
N SER A 149 -28.88 -8.25 -3.92
CA SER A 149 -30.01 -7.36 -3.86
C SER A 149 -30.85 -7.75 -2.64
N SER A 150 -31.01 -6.84 -1.70
CA SER A 150 -32.26 -6.54 -0.96
C SER A 150 -32.04 -5.26 -0.19
#